data_AF-A0A519QC41-F1
#
_entry.id   AF-A0A519QC41-F1
#
_cell.length_a   1.000
_cell.length_b   1.000
_cell.length_c   1.000
_cell.angle_alpha   90.00
_cell.angle_beta   90.00
_cell.angle_gamma   90.00
#
_symmetry.space_group_name_H-M   'P 1'
#
loop_
_entity.id
_entity.type
_entity.pdbx_description
1 polymer ?
#
loop_
_entity_poly.entity_id
_entity_poly.type
_entity_poly.pdbx_seq_one_letter_code
_entity_poly.pdbx_strand_id
1 'polypeptide(L)'
;RYQAAADDYASKVEARMFTTEGAYGDGRYFLRLSRNENPNDHGVIGESNGQPAPAEDRVIDGGFLELVRYGVRAASAPSIVDTLPEYDDQMREDRYRVRYDLNGAPGFRRYGNDGYGETTDTGANYGDGGMSPGQRGRVWPIFTGERGHYEVAAASANGPLSAEARERIRRTYVHGMESFANDGLLLPEQVWDGVGANPHGYRNGQGTDSATPLAWTHAEYLKLLRSLADGQVWDRYGPVAERYGR
;
A
#
# COMPACT_ATOMS: atom_id res chain seq x y z
N ARG A 1 -25.15 -10.69 17.54
CA ARG A 1 -23.85 -10.37 18.17
C ARG A 1 -22.81 -9.97 17.13
N TYR A 2 -22.39 -10.85 16.22
CA TYR A 2 -21.35 -10.53 15.22
C TYR A 2 -21.70 -9.33 14.33
N GLN A 3 -22.92 -9.30 13.80
CA GLN A 3 -23.38 -8.18 12.99
C GLN A 3 -23.31 -6.83 13.73
N ALA A 4 -23.82 -6.78 14.96
CA ALA A 4 -23.78 -5.57 15.77
C ALA A 4 -22.35 -5.10 16.07
N ALA A 5 -21.41 -6.04 16.28
CA ALA A 5 -19.99 -5.70 16.45
C ALA A 5 -19.36 -5.18 15.15
N ALA A 6 -19.70 -5.78 14.00
CA ALA A 6 -19.25 -5.30 12.70
C ALA A 6 -19.79 -3.89 12.40
N ASP A 7 -21.06 -3.62 12.73
CA ASP A 7 -21.66 -2.30 12.58
C ASP A 7 -20.98 -1.26 13.48
N ASP A 8 -20.70 -1.62 14.73
CA ASP A 8 -19.98 -0.76 15.68
C ASP A 8 -18.59 -0.39 15.16
N TYR A 9 -17.80 -1.37 14.71
CA TYR A 9 -16.45 -1.11 14.17
C TYR A 9 -16.51 -0.32 12.87
N ALA A 10 -17.37 -0.70 11.93
CA ALA A 10 -17.52 -0.01 10.66
C ALA A 10 -17.92 1.46 10.86
N SER A 11 -18.76 1.78 11.86
CA SER A 11 -19.17 3.17 12.14
C SER A 11 -18.08 4.07 12.73
N LYS A 12 -16.98 3.49 13.24
CA LYS A 12 -15.91 4.22 13.95
C LYS A 12 -14.61 4.31 13.16
N VAL A 13 -14.58 3.77 11.93
CA VAL A 13 -13.37 3.72 11.09
C VAL A 13 -12.73 5.10 10.94
N GLU A 14 -13.48 6.10 10.46
CA GLU A 14 -12.96 7.46 10.26
C GLU A 14 -12.61 8.12 11.60
N ALA A 15 -13.50 8.02 12.58
CA ALA A 15 -13.30 8.63 13.90
C ALA A 15 -12.02 8.16 14.60
N ARG A 16 -11.53 6.95 14.29
CA ARG A 16 -10.36 6.34 14.95
C ARG A 16 -9.10 6.32 14.10
N MET A 17 -9.20 6.46 12.78
CA MET A 17 -8.07 6.20 11.87
C MET A 17 -7.88 7.28 10.80
N PHE A 18 -8.84 8.19 10.60
CA PHE A 18 -8.74 9.26 9.62
C PHE A 18 -8.41 10.58 10.34
N THR A 19 -7.19 11.08 10.13
CA THR A 19 -6.78 12.38 10.68
C THR A 19 -7.41 13.51 9.86
N THR A 20 -7.66 14.65 10.53
CA THR A 20 -8.05 15.92 9.89
C THR A 20 -7.08 17.05 10.24
N GLU A 21 -6.03 16.74 10.98
CA GLU A 21 -5.00 17.67 11.46
C GLU A 21 -3.60 17.14 11.13
N GLY A 22 -3.50 16.28 10.10
CA GLY A 22 -2.27 15.61 9.73
C GLY A 22 -1.14 16.54 9.27
N ALA A 23 0.10 16.08 9.39
CA ALA A 23 1.30 16.81 9.00
C ALA A 23 1.49 17.03 7.48
N TYR A 24 0.69 16.36 6.63
CA TYR A 24 0.85 16.41 5.17
C TYR A 24 -0.36 17.02 4.47
N GLY A 25 -0.12 17.64 3.31
CA GLY A 25 -1.17 18.08 2.40
C GLY A 25 -2.21 18.99 3.06
N ASP A 26 -3.47 18.62 2.91
CA ASP A 26 -4.61 19.30 3.54
C ASP A 26 -4.92 18.83 4.98
N GLY A 27 -4.07 17.94 5.52
CA GLY A 27 -4.19 17.34 6.83
C GLY A 27 -5.19 16.18 6.93
N ARG A 28 -5.75 15.71 5.80
CA ARG A 28 -6.89 14.79 5.79
C ARG A 28 -6.57 13.45 5.14
N TYR A 29 -6.25 12.44 5.94
CA TYR A 29 -5.91 11.12 5.39
C TYR A 29 -6.05 10.01 6.44
N PHE A 30 -6.15 8.77 5.98
CA PHE A 30 -5.97 7.62 6.87
C PHE A 30 -4.52 7.52 7.34
N LEU A 31 -4.35 7.43 8.66
CA LEU A 31 -3.09 7.04 9.27
C LEU A 31 -2.88 5.55 9.10
N ARG A 32 -1.62 5.09 9.22
CA ARG A 32 -1.32 3.66 9.33
C ARG A 32 -2.01 3.02 10.54
N LEU A 33 -1.87 3.66 11.70
CA LEU A 33 -2.34 3.14 12.98
C LEU A 33 -2.37 4.28 14.00
N SER A 34 -3.44 4.34 14.79
CA SER A 34 -3.46 5.07 16.06
C SER A 34 -3.38 4.10 17.23
N ARG A 35 -2.63 4.45 18.27
CA ARG A 35 -2.53 3.63 19.49
C ARG A 35 -3.72 3.80 20.42
N ASN A 36 -4.56 4.78 20.14
CA ASN A 36 -5.80 5.02 20.85
C ASN A 36 -6.93 5.24 19.83
N GLU A 37 -7.97 5.96 20.21
CA GLU A 37 -9.15 6.18 19.38
C GLU A 37 -9.21 7.61 18.80
N ASN A 38 -8.09 8.35 18.82
CA ASN A 38 -7.99 9.75 18.38
C ASN A 38 -6.84 9.94 17.37
N PRO A 39 -7.14 9.98 16.05
CA PRO A 39 -6.13 10.15 15.00
C PRO A 39 -5.57 11.59 14.89
N ASN A 40 -5.98 12.51 15.77
CA ASN A 40 -5.53 13.90 15.78
C ASN A 40 -4.69 14.24 17.03
N ASP A 41 -4.31 13.25 17.84
CA ASP A 41 -3.53 13.53 19.07
C ASP A 41 -2.02 13.66 18.83
N HIS A 42 -1.56 13.39 17.60
CA HIS A 42 -0.15 13.35 17.20
C HIS A 42 0.70 12.42 18.08
N GLY A 43 0.09 11.34 18.58
CA GLY A 43 0.76 10.29 19.33
C GLY A 43 1.87 9.61 18.54
N VAL A 44 2.66 8.77 19.20
CA VAL A 44 3.77 8.05 18.55
C VAL A 44 3.41 6.59 18.28
N ILE A 45 3.69 6.14 17.05
CA ILE A 45 3.68 4.71 16.71
C ILE A 45 4.94 4.08 17.30
N GLY A 46 4.82 2.86 17.82
CA GLY A 46 5.95 2.16 18.44
C GLY A 46 7.15 1.96 17.49
N GLU A 47 8.32 1.76 18.08
CA GLU A 47 9.54 1.42 17.35
C GLU A 47 9.42 0.06 16.64
N SER A 48 10.01 -0.05 15.46
CA SER A 48 10.09 -1.32 14.71
C SER A 48 11.29 -1.32 13.77
N ASN A 49 11.94 -2.47 13.60
CA ASN A 49 13.01 -2.66 12.61
C ASN A 49 14.13 -1.60 12.70
N GLY A 50 14.55 -1.26 13.91
CA GLY A 50 15.58 -0.24 14.17
C GLY A 50 15.14 1.22 13.98
N GLN A 51 13.88 1.46 13.59
CA GLN A 51 13.36 2.79 13.34
C GLN A 51 12.84 3.45 14.63
N PRO A 52 13.18 4.73 14.87
CA PRO A 52 12.64 5.47 16.00
C PRO A 52 11.13 5.63 15.84
N ALA A 53 10.43 5.73 16.98
CA ALA A 53 8.99 5.91 17.05
C ALA A 53 8.56 7.21 16.34
N PRO A 54 7.86 7.13 15.18
CA PRO A 54 7.40 8.32 14.48
C PRO A 54 6.08 8.82 15.07
N ALA A 55 5.78 10.10 14.89
CA ALA A 55 4.43 10.61 15.10
C ALA A 55 3.46 9.91 14.12
N GLU A 56 2.27 9.52 14.59
CA GLU A 56 1.32 8.72 13.81
C GLU A 56 0.79 9.45 12.58
N ASP A 57 0.65 10.76 12.68
CA ASP A 57 0.28 11.66 11.59
C ASP A 57 1.32 11.76 10.46
N ARG A 58 2.53 11.23 10.66
CA ARG A 58 3.58 11.16 9.62
C ARG A 58 3.66 9.82 8.92
N VAL A 59 2.85 8.83 9.31
CA VAL A 59 2.94 7.48 8.76
C VAL A 59 1.65 7.11 8.04
N ILE A 60 1.71 7.17 6.71
CA ILE A 60 0.65 6.72 5.80
C ILE A 60 0.99 5.29 5.34
N ASP A 61 -0.04 4.46 5.23
CA ASP A 61 0.02 3.05 4.80
C ASP A 61 -1.11 2.79 3.79
N GLY A 62 -0.88 1.90 2.83
CA GLY A 62 -1.87 1.56 1.79
C GLY A 62 -3.07 0.75 2.28
N GLY A 63 -3.04 0.25 3.51
CA GLY A 63 -4.06 -0.64 4.08
C GLY A 63 -5.47 -0.06 4.14
N PHE A 64 -5.64 1.26 4.05
CA PHE A 64 -6.97 1.87 3.91
C PHE A 64 -7.70 1.42 2.63
N LEU A 65 -6.97 1.01 1.58
CA LEU A 65 -7.55 0.47 0.36
C LEU A 65 -8.30 -0.85 0.59
N GLU A 66 -7.97 -1.59 1.66
CA GLU A 66 -8.68 -2.82 2.03
C GLU A 66 -10.12 -2.53 2.49
N LEU A 67 -10.41 -1.32 3.01
CA LEU A 67 -11.77 -0.87 3.30
C LEU A 67 -12.62 -0.88 2.02
N VAL A 68 -12.03 -0.50 0.88
CA VAL A 68 -12.69 -0.54 -0.42
C VAL A 68 -12.76 -1.96 -0.94
N ARG A 69 -11.63 -2.69 -0.93
CA ARG A 69 -11.51 -4.05 -1.47
C ARG A 69 -12.57 -4.98 -0.90
N TYR A 70 -12.72 -4.98 0.42
CA TYR A 70 -13.65 -5.86 1.14
C TYR A 70 -15.06 -5.28 1.29
N GLY A 71 -15.33 -4.09 0.75
CA GLY A 71 -16.67 -3.51 0.70
C GLY A 71 -17.12 -2.78 1.97
N VAL A 72 -16.20 -2.44 2.87
CA VAL A 72 -16.48 -1.63 4.08
C VAL A 72 -16.72 -0.16 3.72
N ARG A 73 -16.12 0.33 2.63
CA ARG A 73 -16.35 1.67 2.07
C ARG A 73 -16.51 1.60 0.55
N ALA A 74 -17.24 2.57 -0.01
CA ALA A 74 -17.20 2.83 -1.44
C ALA A 74 -15.81 3.34 -1.85
N ALA A 75 -15.39 3.05 -3.08
CA ALA A 75 -14.13 3.55 -3.63
C ALA A 75 -14.08 5.09 -3.72
N SER A 76 -15.26 5.72 -3.80
CA SER A 76 -15.48 7.17 -3.83
C SER A 76 -15.77 7.77 -2.45
N ALA A 77 -15.69 7.00 -1.36
CA ALA A 77 -15.91 7.55 -0.03
C ALA A 77 -14.91 8.71 0.21
N PRO A 78 -15.35 9.87 0.74
CA PRO A 78 -14.49 11.04 0.86
C PRO A 78 -13.18 10.76 1.61
N SER A 79 -13.22 9.99 2.70
CA SER A 79 -12.01 9.61 3.44
C SER A 79 -11.01 8.79 2.61
N ILE A 80 -11.48 7.97 1.67
CA ILE A 80 -10.62 7.23 0.75
C ILE A 80 -9.99 8.17 -0.26
N VAL A 81 -10.80 9.02 -0.91
CA VAL A 81 -10.34 9.93 -1.96
C VAL A 81 -9.41 11.01 -1.40
N ASP A 82 -9.73 11.56 -0.24
CA ASP A 82 -8.92 12.54 0.49
C ASP A 82 -7.54 11.95 0.85
N THR A 83 -7.41 10.63 1.08
CA THR A 83 -6.12 10.00 1.43
C THR A 83 -5.18 9.78 0.23
N LEU A 84 -5.72 9.66 -0.99
CA LEU A 84 -4.94 9.25 -2.16
C LEU A 84 -3.81 10.23 -2.53
N PRO A 85 -4.00 11.57 -2.54
CA PRO A 85 -2.93 12.50 -2.86
C PRO A 85 -1.71 12.33 -1.96
N GLU A 86 -1.92 12.16 -0.65
CA GLU A 86 -0.85 11.97 0.31
C GLU A 86 -0.25 10.56 0.20
N TYR A 87 -1.02 9.53 -0.11
CA TYR A 87 -0.49 8.19 -0.38
C TYR A 87 0.39 8.14 -1.65
N ASP A 88 0.02 8.92 -2.68
CA ASP A 88 0.68 8.98 -3.99
C ASP A 88 1.84 9.99 -4.10
N ASP A 89 2.05 10.80 -3.07
CA ASP A 89 3.02 11.89 -3.09
C ASP A 89 4.47 11.39 -3.23
N GLN A 90 5.02 11.57 -4.44
CA GLN A 90 6.41 11.27 -4.78
C GLN A 90 7.39 12.40 -4.40
N MET A 91 6.90 13.55 -3.93
CA MET A 91 7.75 14.67 -3.51
C MET A 91 8.16 14.56 -2.04
N ARG A 92 7.49 13.71 -1.26
CA ARG A 92 7.83 13.45 0.13
C ARG A 92 9.26 12.97 0.30
N GLU A 93 9.90 13.30 1.42
CA GLU A 93 11.23 12.78 1.74
C GLU A 93 11.23 11.25 1.76
N ASP A 94 12.32 10.62 1.30
CA ASP A 94 12.37 9.17 1.11
C ASP A 94 12.00 8.38 2.36
N ARG A 95 12.33 8.91 3.54
CA ARG A 95 11.97 8.31 4.83
C ARG A 95 10.47 7.99 4.90
N TYR A 96 9.61 8.95 4.58
CA TYR A 96 8.15 8.81 4.68
C TYR A 96 7.43 8.64 3.33
N ARG A 97 8.14 8.76 2.21
CA ARG A 97 7.59 8.48 0.88
C ARG A 97 7.17 7.02 0.80
N VAL A 98 5.97 6.80 0.27
CA VAL A 98 5.40 5.47 0.08
C VAL A 98 5.44 5.07 -1.38
N ARG A 99 5.03 5.95 -2.29
CA ARG A 99 5.03 5.68 -3.75
C ARG A 99 6.36 6.00 -4.43
N TYR A 100 6.76 5.14 -5.35
CA TYR A 100 7.88 5.29 -6.27
C TYR A 100 7.45 4.86 -7.67
N ASP A 101 7.63 5.68 -8.68
CA ASP A 101 7.42 5.25 -10.07
C ASP A 101 8.68 4.52 -10.59
N LEU A 102 8.53 3.21 -10.82
CA LEU A 102 9.60 2.29 -11.23
C LEU A 102 9.17 1.57 -12.51
N ASN A 103 10.07 1.42 -13.49
CA ASN A 103 9.77 0.75 -14.77
C ASN A 103 8.52 1.28 -15.50
N GLY A 104 8.18 2.56 -15.30
CA GLY A 104 6.99 3.19 -15.87
C GLY A 104 5.67 2.84 -15.17
N ALA A 105 5.71 2.24 -13.98
CA ALA A 105 4.54 1.88 -13.18
C ALA A 105 4.71 2.30 -11.70
N PRO A 106 3.61 2.50 -10.96
CA PRO A 106 3.68 2.84 -9.55
C PRO A 106 4.03 1.60 -8.70
N GLY A 107 5.02 1.74 -7.83
CA GLY A 107 5.36 0.81 -6.75
C GLY A 107 5.20 1.49 -5.39
N PHE A 108 4.87 0.73 -4.35
CA PHE A 108 4.63 1.27 -3.02
C PHE A 108 5.45 0.52 -1.96
N ARG A 109 5.98 1.26 -1.00
CA ARG A 109 6.45 0.71 0.28
C ARG A 109 5.22 0.36 1.14
N ARG A 110 5.41 -0.42 2.21
CA ARG A 110 4.31 -0.69 3.16
C ARG A 110 3.78 0.60 3.76
N TYR A 111 4.68 1.39 4.33
CA TYR A 111 4.39 2.65 5.00
C TYR A 111 5.65 3.54 5.13
N GLY A 112 5.46 4.81 5.48
CA GLY A 112 6.56 5.73 5.78
C GLY A 112 7.32 5.36 7.07
N ASN A 113 8.64 5.55 7.13
CA ASN A 113 9.51 5.13 8.25
C ASN A 113 9.60 3.60 8.41
N ASP A 114 9.33 2.82 7.36
CA ASP A 114 9.53 1.38 7.34
C ASP A 114 11.02 1.01 7.27
N GLY A 115 11.48 0.17 8.20
CA GLY A 115 12.87 -0.32 8.31
C GLY A 115 13.08 -1.77 7.88
N TYR A 116 12.06 -2.50 7.43
CA TYR A 116 12.25 -3.93 7.10
C TYR A 116 12.76 -4.11 5.67
N GLY A 117 14.06 -3.91 5.48
CA GLY A 117 14.85 -4.14 4.28
C GLY A 117 16.33 -3.84 4.51
N GLU A 118 17.10 -3.72 3.44
CA GLU A 118 18.55 -3.48 3.47
C GLU A 118 18.90 -2.13 4.13
N THR A 119 20.12 -1.99 4.60
CA THR A 119 20.61 -0.70 5.11
C THR A 119 20.85 0.31 3.99
N THR A 120 20.75 1.59 4.32
CA THR A 120 20.93 2.70 3.38
C THR A 120 22.38 3.20 3.32
N ASP A 121 23.18 2.93 4.35
CA ASP A 121 24.57 3.34 4.47
C ASP A 121 25.53 2.35 3.80
N THR A 122 25.32 1.05 4.00
CA THR A 122 26.18 -0.01 3.46
C THR A 122 25.50 -0.87 2.42
N GLY A 123 24.17 -0.94 2.39
CA GLY A 123 23.42 -1.89 1.56
C GLY A 123 23.42 -3.31 2.13
N ALA A 124 23.75 -3.47 3.41
CA ALA A 124 23.76 -4.77 4.08
C ALA A 124 22.33 -5.33 4.21
N ASN A 125 22.22 -6.66 4.23
CA ASN A 125 20.94 -7.34 4.32
C ASN A 125 20.20 -7.02 5.63
N TYR A 126 18.87 -7.17 5.60
CA TYR A 126 18.02 -6.88 6.76
C TYR A 126 18.52 -7.62 8.02
N GLY A 127 18.85 -6.85 9.05
CA GLY A 127 19.31 -7.37 10.35
C GLY A 127 20.75 -7.87 10.40
N ASP A 128 21.51 -7.71 9.32
CA ASP A 128 22.95 -7.94 9.37
C ASP A 128 23.62 -6.96 10.34
N GLY A 129 24.41 -7.48 11.29
CA GLY A 129 24.96 -6.68 12.39
C GLY A 129 23.95 -6.20 13.45
N GLY A 130 22.68 -6.64 13.37
CA GLY A 130 21.61 -6.25 14.28
C GLY A 130 20.66 -5.18 13.70
N MET A 131 19.58 -4.88 14.44
CA MET A 131 18.64 -3.85 14.01
C MET A 131 19.25 -2.45 14.14
N SER A 132 19.15 -1.62 13.10
CA SER A 132 19.75 -0.27 13.07
C SER A 132 18.84 0.78 12.42
N PRO A 133 18.99 2.07 12.79
CA PRO A 133 18.24 3.16 12.15
C PRO A 133 18.55 3.34 10.66
N GLY A 134 19.66 2.78 10.18
CA GLY A 134 20.05 2.83 8.78
C GLY A 134 19.23 1.90 7.88
N GLN A 135 18.45 0.97 8.44
CA GLN A 135 17.62 0.05 7.68
C GLN A 135 16.45 0.74 6.99
N ARG A 136 16.02 0.16 5.87
CA ARG A 136 14.93 0.72 5.07
C ARG A 136 14.16 -0.40 4.37
N GLY A 137 12.87 -0.50 4.66
CA GLY A 137 11.95 -1.30 3.86
C GLY A 137 11.79 -0.70 2.47
N ARG A 138 11.77 -1.55 1.45
CA ARG A 138 11.78 -1.16 0.04
C ARG A 138 10.36 -1.21 -0.55
N VAL A 139 10.25 -1.06 -1.87
CA VAL A 139 8.98 -1.15 -2.59
C VAL A 139 8.54 -2.61 -2.66
N TRP A 140 7.26 -2.89 -2.44
CA TRP A 140 6.69 -4.23 -2.54
C TRP A 140 5.79 -4.31 -3.78
N PRO A 141 6.07 -5.22 -4.74
CA PRO A 141 5.24 -5.39 -5.93
C PRO A 141 3.77 -5.68 -5.63
N ILE A 142 3.47 -6.28 -4.48
CA ILE A 142 2.10 -6.62 -4.10
C ILE A 142 1.19 -5.39 -3.99
N PHE A 143 1.71 -4.26 -3.50
CA PHE A 143 0.90 -3.05 -3.30
C PHE A 143 0.60 -2.33 -4.61
N THR A 144 1.39 -2.57 -5.67
CA THR A 144 0.98 -2.24 -7.04
C THR A 144 -0.29 -3.01 -7.42
N GLY A 145 -0.37 -4.28 -7.05
CA GLY A 145 -1.56 -5.12 -7.23
C GLY A 145 -2.77 -4.65 -6.41
N GLU A 146 -2.58 -4.34 -5.13
CA GLU A 146 -3.65 -3.82 -4.26
C GLU A 146 -4.20 -2.47 -4.76
N ARG A 147 -3.30 -1.56 -5.19
CA ARG A 147 -3.72 -0.33 -5.85
C ARG A 147 -4.47 -0.60 -7.14
N GLY A 148 -4.06 -1.60 -7.92
CA GLY A 148 -4.80 -2.05 -9.11
C GLY A 148 -6.23 -2.49 -8.78
N HIS A 149 -6.46 -3.20 -7.67
CA HIS A 149 -7.80 -3.58 -7.22
C HIS A 149 -8.65 -2.36 -6.81
N TYR A 150 -8.04 -1.36 -6.16
CA TYR A 150 -8.73 -0.09 -5.90
C TYR A 150 -9.20 0.56 -7.21
N GLU A 151 -8.35 0.64 -8.23
CA GLU A 151 -8.71 1.24 -9.52
C GLU A 151 -9.81 0.44 -10.25
N VAL A 152 -9.82 -0.90 -10.12
CA VAL A 152 -10.93 -1.73 -10.61
C VAL A 152 -12.23 -1.33 -9.90
N ALA A 153 -12.22 -1.27 -8.56
CA ALA A 153 -13.39 -0.92 -7.77
C ALA A 153 -13.91 0.50 -8.07
N ALA A 154 -13.00 1.46 -8.24
CA ALA A 154 -13.34 2.84 -8.59
C ALA A 154 -13.95 2.93 -10.00
N ALA A 155 -13.33 2.27 -10.98
CA ALA A 155 -13.80 2.31 -12.37
C ALA A 155 -15.11 1.54 -12.58
N SER A 156 -15.42 0.54 -11.75
CA SER A 156 -16.67 -0.21 -11.81
C SER A 156 -17.75 0.30 -10.84
N ALA A 157 -17.52 1.40 -10.13
CA ALA A 157 -18.43 1.87 -9.08
C ALA A 157 -19.83 2.26 -9.62
N ASN A 158 -19.88 2.83 -10.82
CA ASN A 158 -21.10 3.38 -11.43
C ASN A 158 -21.60 2.56 -12.64
N GLY A 159 -21.14 1.31 -12.77
CA GLY A 159 -21.50 0.44 -13.88
C GLY A 159 -20.40 -0.54 -14.25
N PRO A 160 -20.58 -1.33 -15.32
CA PRO A 160 -19.58 -2.29 -15.77
C PRO A 160 -18.24 -1.61 -16.08
N LEU A 161 -17.14 -2.27 -15.72
CA LEU A 161 -15.79 -1.82 -16.06
C LEU A 161 -15.65 -1.68 -17.59
N SER A 162 -15.39 -0.46 -18.07
CA SER A 162 -15.23 -0.19 -19.51
C SER A 162 -13.96 -0.85 -20.07
N ALA A 163 -13.94 -1.09 -21.39
CA ALA A 163 -12.78 -1.66 -22.07
C ALA A 163 -11.54 -0.75 -21.92
N GLU A 164 -11.73 0.56 -21.99
CA GLU A 164 -10.65 1.55 -21.84
C GLU A 164 -10.11 1.56 -20.41
N ALA A 165 -10.98 1.52 -19.40
CA ALA A 165 -10.55 1.45 -18.00
C ALA A 165 -9.78 0.16 -17.73
N ARG A 166 -10.30 -0.98 -18.22
CA ARG A 166 -9.63 -2.28 -18.14
C ARG A 166 -8.23 -2.25 -18.77
N GLU A 167 -8.09 -1.68 -19.96
CA GLU A 167 -6.79 -1.58 -20.64
C GLU A 167 -5.82 -0.70 -19.87
N ARG A 168 -6.28 0.46 -19.36
CA ARG A 168 -5.43 1.35 -18.56
C ARG A 168 -4.94 0.64 -17.29
N ILE A 169 -5.83 -0.01 -16.54
CA ILE A 169 -5.46 -0.72 -15.31
C ILE A 169 -4.48 -1.86 -15.61
N ARG A 170 -4.70 -2.63 -16.70
CA ARG A 170 -3.76 -3.68 -17.12
C ARG A 170 -2.38 -3.11 -17.44
N ARG A 171 -2.31 -2.05 -18.25
CA ARG A 171 -1.04 -1.42 -18.66
C ARG A 171 -0.30 -0.74 -17.52
N THR A 172 -0.98 -0.37 -16.44
CA THR A 172 -0.34 0.27 -15.29
C THR A 172 0.03 -0.76 -14.22
N TYR A 173 -0.94 -1.50 -13.70
CA TYR A 173 -0.75 -2.29 -12.48
C TYR A 173 -0.35 -3.73 -12.75
N VAL A 174 -0.98 -4.39 -13.73
CA VAL A 174 -0.57 -5.75 -14.13
C VAL A 174 0.82 -5.71 -14.73
N HIS A 175 1.06 -4.82 -15.70
CA HIS A 175 2.39 -4.58 -16.25
C HIS A 175 3.41 -4.17 -15.18
N GLY A 176 3.01 -3.33 -14.21
CA GLY A 176 3.87 -2.94 -13.10
C GLY A 176 4.37 -4.14 -12.31
N MET A 177 3.45 -5.03 -11.90
CA MET A 177 3.83 -6.28 -11.23
C MET A 177 4.71 -7.16 -12.12
N GLU A 178 4.34 -7.38 -13.39
CA GLU A 178 5.13 -8.18 -14.34
C GLU A 178 6.55 -7.62 -14.52
N SER A 179 6.71 -6.29 -14.52
CA SER A 179 8.01 -5.61 -14.68
C SER A 179 8.97 -5.82 -13.50
N PHE A 180 8.45 -6.27 -12.35
CA PHE A 180 9.22 -6.57 -11.15
C PHE A 180 9.64 -8.04 -11.05
N ALA A 181 9.13 -8.91 -11.93
CA ALA A 181 9.53 -10.30 -11.97
C ALA A 181 10.97 -10.47 -12.50
N ASN A 182 11.67 -11.49 -12.01
CA ASN A 182 12.96 -11.88 -12.58
C ASN A 182 12.80 -12.72 -13.87
N ASP A 183 13.92 -13.12 -14.49
CA ASP A 183 13.93 -13.93 -15.72
C ASP A 183 13.22 -15.30 -15.57
N GLY A 184 13.06 -15.77 -14.34
CA GLY A 184 12.28 -16.97 -14.00
C GLY A 184 10.80 -16.72 -13.78
N LEU A 185 10.31 -15.50 -14.04
CA LEU A 185 8.94 -15.05 -13.79
C LEU A 185 8.52 -15.07 -12.31
N LEU A 186 9.49 -15.02 -11.40
CA LEU A 186 9.24 -15.00 -9.97
C LEU A 186 9.09 -13.56 -9.48
N LEU A 187 7.91 -13.25 -8.94
CA LEU A 187 7.65 -11.98 -8.25
C LEU A 187 8.23 -11.97 -6.83
N PRO A 188 9.06 -10.97 -6.48
CA PRO A 188 9.70 -10.87 -5.18
C PRO A 188 8.75 -10.28 -4.11
N GLU A 189 9.19 -10.35 -2.86
CA GLU A 189 8.63 -9.55 -1.76
C GLU A 189 8.95 -8.08 -1.95
N GLN A 190 10.22 -7.75 -2.21
CA GLN A 190 10.70 -6.37 -2.32
C GLN A 190 11.53 -6.14 -3.58
N VAL A 191 11.46 -4.92 -4.12
CA VAL A 191 12.29 -4.43 -5.22
C VAL A 191 13.03 -3.15 -4.84
N TRP A 192 14.20 -2.95 -5.45
CA TRP A 192 15.06 -1.80 -5.21
C TRP A 192 14.40 -0.49 -5.65
N ASP A 193 14.39 0.49 -4.74
CA ASP A 193 13.71 1.78 -4.90
C ASP A 193 14.65 2.93 -5.29
N GLY A 194 15.96 2.66 -5.40
CA GLY A 194 16.97 3.66 -5.78
C GLY A 194 17.56 4.44 -4.60
N VAL A 195 17.23 4.07 -3.34
CA VAL A 195 17.63 4.85 -2.15
C VAL A 195 18.75 4.15 -1.36
N GLY A 196 19.88 4.84 -1.21
CA GLY A 196 21.02 4.41 -0.38
C GLY A 196 22.11 3.66 -1.15
N ALA A 197 23.07 3.12 -0.41
CA ALA A 197 24.17 2.32 -0.95
C ALA A 197 23.64 1.04 -1.61
N ASN A 198 24.18 0.74 -2.79
CA ASN A 198 23.77 -0.40 -3.61
C ASN A 198 25.00 -1.21 -4.07
N PRO A 199 25.72 -1.88 -3.15
CA PRO A 199 26.92 -2.65 -3.49
C PRO A 199 26.61 -3.87 -4.38
N HIS A 200 25.37 -4.36 -4.35
CA HIS A 200 24.89 -5.49 -5.15
C HIS A 200 24.56 -5.10 -6.60
N GLY A 201 24.46 -3.79 -6.90
CA GLY A 201 24.19 -3.31 -8.26
C GLY A 201 22.77 -3.57 -8.75
N TYR A 202 21.77 -3.58 -7.85
CA TYR A 202 20.36 -3.70 -8.23
C TYR A 202 19.95 -2.58 -9.18
N ARG A 203 19.23 -2.91 -10.26
CA ARG A 203 18.51 -1.91 -11.05
C ARG A 203 17.26 -1.46 -10.28
N ASN A 204 16.77 -0.25 -10.53
CA ASN A 204 15.47 0.18 -10.01
C ASN A 204 14.37 -0.80 -10.44
N GLY A 205 13.53 -1.22 -9.50
CA GLY A 205 12.50 -2.25 -9.75
C GLY A 205 13.02 -3.69 -9.82
N GLN A 206 14.32 -3.94 -9.67
CA GLN A 206 14.85 -5.30 -9.55
C GLN A 206 14.59 -5.84 -8.14
N GLY A 207 14.20 -7.12 -8.04
CA GLY A 207 14.07 -7.81 -6.75
C GLY A 207 15.36 -7.73 -5.92
N THR A 208 15.20 -7.46 -4.62
CA THR A 208 16.32 -7.46 -3.67
C THR A 208 16.57 -8.87 -3.11
N ASP A 209 17.49 -9.00 -2.14
CA ASP A 209 17.75 -10.25 -1.40
C ASP A 209 16.62 -10.67 -0.43
N SER A 210 15.48 -9.96 -0.45
CA SER A 210 14.23 -10.39 0.18
C SER A 210 13.64 -11.66 -0.43
N ALA A 211 12.57 -12.20 0.17
CA ALA A 211 11.98 -13.46 -0.27
C ALA A 211 11.53 -13.41 -1.75
N THR A 212 12.06 -14.33 -2.57
CA THR A 212 11.66 -14.50 -3.97
C THR A 212 11.60 -15.99 -4.32
N PRO A 213 10.45 -16.54 -4.74
CA PRO A 213 9.16 -15.87 -4.92
C PRO A 213 8.45 -15.59 -3.59
N LEU A 214 7.67 -14.51 -3.53
CA LEU A 214 6.65 -14.35 -2.49
C LEU A 214 5.30 -14.85 -3.01
N ALA A 215 4.76 -15.89 -2.37
CA ALA A 215 3.48 -16.49 -2.75
C ALA A 215 2.31 -15.49 -2.68
N TRP A 216 2.35 -14.56 -1.72
CA TRP A 216 1.34 -13.51 -1.57
C TRP A 216 1.34 -12.55 -2.77
N THR A 217 2.50 -12.09 -3.23
CA THR A 217 2.63 -11.26 -4.45
C THR A 217 2.07 -11.98 -5.68
N HIS A 218 2.35 -13.28 -5.84
CA HIS A 218 1.80 -14.06 -6.94
C HIS A 218 0.28 -14.23 -6.85
N ALA A 219 -0.24 -14.47 -5.64
CA ALA A 219 -1.68 -14.54 -5.43
C ALA A 219 -2.35 -13.20 -5.79
N GLU A 220 -1.76 -12.08 -5.38
CA GLU A 220 -2.29 -10.74 -5.71
C GLU A 220 -2.31 -10.48 -7.22
N TYR A 221 -1.25 -10.86 -7.94
CA TYR A 221 -1.19 -10.77 -9.39
C TYR A 221 -2.32 -11.57 -10.06
N LEU A 222 -2.53 -12.83 -9.66
CA LEU A 222 -3.61 -13.67 -10.18
C LEU A 222 -5.00 -13.12 -9.86
N LYS A 223 -5.19 -12.60 -8.64
CA LYS A 223 -6.44 -11.96 -8.22
C LYS A 223 -6.73 -10.69 -9.02
N LEU A 224 -5.73 -9.90 -9.37
CA LEU A 224 -5.91 -8.71 -10.19
C LEU A 224 -6.29 -9.08 -11.63
N LEU A 225 -5.62 -10.06 -12.23
CA LEU A 225 -6.00 -10.59 -13.55
C LEU A 225 -7.44 -11.10 -13.55
N ARG A 226 -7.84 -11.84 -12.50
CA ARG A 226 -9.20 -12.34 -12.35
C ARG A 226 -10.21 -11.20 -12.20
N SER A 227 -9.88 -10.18 -11.40
CA SER A 227 -10.73 -9.01 -11.19
C SER A 227 -10.95 -8.22 -12.49
N LEU A 228 -9.92 -8.09 -13.32
CA LEU A 228 -10.05 -7.46 -14.64
C LEU A 228 -10.92 -8.28 -15.60
N ALA A 229 -10.82 -9.61 -15.55
CA ALA A 229 -11.66 -10.50 -16.35
C ALA A 229 -13.13 -10.41 -15.94
N ASP A 230 -13.40 -10.44 -14.63
CA ASP A 230 -14.75 -10.36 -14.05
C ASP A 230 -15.33 -8.93 -14.11
N GLY A 231 -14.50 -7.91 -14.31
CA GLY A 231 -14.92 -6.50 -14.34
C GLY A 231 -15.26 -5.92 -12.96
N GLN A 232 -14.86 -6.61 -11.90
CA GLN A 232 -15.07 -6.24 -10.50
C GLN A 232 -13.99 -6.92 -9.63
N VAL A 233 -13.75 -6.40 -8.43
CA VAL A 233 -12.79 -7.01 -7.49
C VAL A 233 -13.24 -8.43 -7.11
N TRP A 234 -12.42 -9.43 -7.42
CA TRP A 234 -12.76 -10.86 -7.28
C TRP A 234 -12.97 -11.29 -5.83
N ASP A 235 -12.14 -10.82 -4.89
CA ASP A 235 -12.21 -11.14 -3.46
C ASP A 235 -13.06 -10.14 -2.66
N ARG A 236 -13.94 -9.38 -3.33
CA ARG A 236 -14.90 -8.50 -2.67
C ARG A 236 -16.02 -9.29 -2.00
N TYR A 237 -16.31 -9.00 -0.73
CA TYR A 237 -17.41 -9.63 -0.02
C TYR A 237 -18.75 -8.97 -0.34
N GLY A 238 -19.56 -9.60 -1.20
CA GLY A 238 -20.89 -9.12 -1.61
C GLY A 238 -21.80 -8.68 -0.44
N PRO A 239 -22.02 -9.52 0.59
CA PRO A 239 -22.86 -9.16 1.74
C PRO A 239 -22.33 -7.96 2.56
N VAL A 240 -21.02 -7.75 2.58
CA VAL A 240 -20.39 -6.60 3.28
C VAL A 240 -20.62 -5.33 2.46
N ALA A 241 -20.36 -5.39 1.16
CA ALA A 241 -20.55 -4.28 0.24
C ALA A 241 -22.02 -3.81 0.17
N GLU A 242 -22.98 -4.74 0.15
CA GLU A 242 -24.42 -4.40 0.16
C GLU A 242 -24.82 -3.60 1.41
N ARG A 243 -24.17 -3.89 2.55
CA ARG A 243 -24.44 -3.23 3.82
C ARG A 243 -23.71 -1.91 3.99
N TYR A 244 -22.41 -1.87 3.69
CA TYR A 244 -21.52 -0.76 4.07
C TYR A 244 -20.92 0.00 2.88
N GLY A 245 -20.91 -0.57 1.68
CA GLY A 245 -20.22 -0.03 0.50
C GLY A 245 -20.91 1.17 -0.15
N ARG A 246 -21.52 2.03 0.66
CA ARG A 246 -22.19 3.27 0.28
C ARG A 246 -21.23 4.46 0.41
#